data_AF-A0A381LFG2-F1
#
_entry.id   AF-A0A381LFG2-F1
#
_cell.length_a   1.000
_cell.length_b   1.000
_cell.length_c   1.000
_cell.angle_alpha   90.00
_cell.angle_beta   90.00
_cell.angle_gamma   90.00
#
_symmetry.space_group_name_H-M   'P 1'
#
loop_
_entity.id
_entity.type
_entity.pdbx_description
1 polymer ?
#
loop_
_entity_poly.entity_id
_entity_poly.type
_entity_poly.pdbx_seq_one_letter_code
_entity_poly.pdbx_strand_id
1 'polypeptide(L)'
;MINPNFEGNISKKPSYYTNEITTDEDAGQQYYHSTTPGEPNSQSSNINSYTSKYPEYLFEPGTSTPTSSMKSTSPRSPLCIKDLASKSDQKFLSKYRTKYRPKMDDISKTLRRKTKRSKKFHEEVSTPKSLPFSVNLNEKLGTFSGVYVPTCLNVLSILMFLRFGVLLGQAGLLGIMSLLVASYIINLVTTLSLSAIASNGTVRGGGAYYLISRSLGPEFGGSIGAIFYFGLTLNTGMNAVGLIDCIKLNFGTISGNWIKVLPESQWYNYLWSTVVLMLCTGLCFAGSSIFARASNGLLIVLMIATLSIPLSSLFVSPFENKSLGIEYTGPSLKTFTENLKPLLMKETAAGQSYQRDSYQTLFGILFPATGGIFAGASMSGDLKTPSKSIPRGTLYGLGTTFILYSIVILAMAFTTKRSSLIVNANVIQDTNVSGLIILAGELASALFSTLMGVIGSAKLLQALARDNLLPGSSIFKQGSPDKDEPTYAIILTYLISQIMMLCDLNQLASFVTMTYL
;
A
#
# COMPACT_ATOMS: atom_id res chain seq x y z
N MET A 1 15.45 49.24 -51.92
CA MET A 1 15.89 50.33 -51.02
C MET A 1 15.56 49.82 -49.62
N ILE A 2 16.51 49.29 -48.84
CA ILE A 2 17.69 49.91 -48.22
C ILE A 2 17.28 50.79 -47.02
N ASN A 3 18.02 50.58 -45.92
CA ASN A 3 17.72 50.90 -44.52
C ASN A 3 17.86 52.40 -44.17
N PRO A 4 17.38 52.86 -42.99
CA PRO A 4 18.34 53.03 -41.89
C PRO A 4 17.85 52.60 -40.49
N ASN A 5 18.81 52.20 -39.64
CA ASN A 5 18.60 51.88 -38.21
C ASN A 5 18.39 53.15 -37.36
N PHE A 6 17.78 53.00 -36.17
CA PHE A 6 18.39 53.46 -34.92
C PHE A 6 17.86 52.68 -33.70
N GLU A 7 18.61 52.69 -32.59
CA GLU A 7 18.43 51.84 -31.41
C GLU A 7 17.50 52.46 -30.34
N GLY A 8 16.96 51.62 -29.44
CA GLY A 8 16.14 52.09 -28.31
C GLY A 8 15.70 50.97 -27.35
N ASN A 9 16.52 50.67 -26.36
CA ASN A 9 16.19 49.73 -25.27
C ASN A 9 15.20 50.36 -24.28
N ILE A 10 14.19 49.61 -23.78
CA ILE A 10 13.68 49.69 -22.40
C ILE A 10 12.74 48.52 -22.07
N SER A 11 12.84 48.06 -20.82
CA SER A 11 12.14 46.92 -20.20
C SER A 11 10.62 46.89 -20.36
N LYS A 12 10.06 45.70 -20.60
CA LYS A 12 8.63 45.38 -20.36
C LYS A 12 8.49 44.27 -19.32
N LYS A 13 7.91 44.61 -18.16
CA LYS A 13 7.28 43.64 -17.25
C LYS A 13 5.85 43.36 -17.71
N PRO A 14 5.33 42.12 -17.65
CA PRO A 14 3.91 41.89 -17.35
C PRO A 14 3.69 42.15 -15.85
N SER A 15 2.86 43.10 -15.42
CA SER A 15 1.39 43.10 -15.50
C SER A 15 0.75 42.12 -14.52
N TYR A 16 0.62 42.56 -13.27
CA TYR A 16 -0.36 42.00 -12.32
C TYR A 16 -1.75 42.51 -12.71
N TYR A 17 -2.79 41.71 -12.46
CA TYR A 17 -4.18 42.14 -12.60
C TYR A 17 -4.63 42.89 -11.35
N THR A 18 -5.02 44.16 -11.53
CA THR A 18 -5.83 44.92 -10.56
C THR A 18 -7.22 45.08 -11.16
N ASN A 19 -8.28 44.85 -10.37
CA ASN A 19 -9.67 45.08 -10.78
C ASN A 19 -10.29 46.20 -9.92
N GLU A 20 -10.83 47.21 -10.58
CA GLU A 20 -11.20 48.53 -10.06
C GLU A 20 -12.34 49.10 -10.93
N ILE A 21 -13.37 49.82 -10.46
CA ILE A 21 -13.91 50.16 -9.12
C ILE A 21 -15.43 50.36 -9.30
N THR A 22 -16.28 49.86 -8.39
CA THR A 22 -17.60 50.48 -8.10
C THR A 22 -18.09 50.15 -6.69
N THR A 23 -18.54 51.19 -6.00
CA THR A 23 -19.29 51.19 -4.73
C THR A 23 -20.79 51.36 -5.01
N ASP A 24 -21.63 50.82 -4.12
CA ASP A 24 -22.95 51.38 -3.82
C ASP A 24 -23.21 51.18 -2.32
N GLU A 25 -23.85 52.17 -1.69
CA GLU A 25 -24.30 52.14 -0.29
C GLU A 25 -25.83 51.90 -0.26
N ASP A 26 -26.35 51.04 0.62
CA ASP A 26 -27.14 51.49 1.79
C ASP A 26 -27.64 50.34 2.71
N ALA A 27 -28.05 50.71 3.92
CA ALA A 27 -29.04 50.10 4.83
C ALA A 27 -29.06 48.56 5.10
N GLY A 28 -28.79 48.16 6.35
CA GLY A 28 -29.14 46.84 6.88
C GLY A 28 -28.64 46.55 8.31
N GLN A 29 -29.44 46.81 9.34
CA GLN A 29 -29.08 46.64 10.76
C GLN A 29 -29.50 45.29 11.39
N GLN A 30 -28.88 44.96 12.54
CA GLN A 30 -29.29 43.97 13.56
C GLN A 30 -29.16 42.46 13.16
N TYR A 31 -28.87 41.51 14.07
CA TYR A 31 -28.70 41.53 15.55
C TYR A 31 -27.45 40.74 16.00
N TYR A 32 -26.86 41.13 17.14
CA TYR A 32 -26.04 40.26 17.99
C TYR A 32 -26.90 39.68 19.13
N HIS A 33 -26.75 38.39 19.46
CA HIS A 33 -26.37 37.97 20.83
C HIS A 33 -25.91 36.50 20.90
N SER A 34 -25.77 35.95 22.11
CA SER A 34 -24.76 34.96 22.48
C SER A 34 -25.25 33.90 23.48
N THR A 35 -24.33 33.01 23.85
CA THR A 35 -24.23 32.26 25.13
C THR A 35 -24.94 30.89 25.24
N THR A 36 -24.18 29.92 25.76
CA THR A 36 -24.62 28.64 26.35
C THR A 36 -25.21 28.87 27.75
N PRO A 37 -25.99 27.92 28.34
CA PRO A 37 -25.37 26.92 29.24
C PRO A 37 -26.12 25.57 29.42
N GLY A 38 -25.45 24.59 30.06
CA GLY A 38 -26.01 23.84 31.21
C GLY A 38 -26.88 22.57 31.02
N GLU A 39 -26.39 21.45 31.55
CA GLU A 39 -27.21 20.40 32.20
C GLU A 39 -27.69 20.89 33.61
N PRO A 40 -28.46 20.13 34.44
CA PRO A 40 -29.07 18.80 34.27
C PRO A 40 -30.58 18.74 34.67
N ASN A 41 -31.22 17.56 34.57
CA ASN A 41 -31.88 16.89 35.72
C ASN A 41 -32.60 15.57 35.35
N SER A 42 -32.94 14.80 36.39
CA SER A 42 -33.71 13.55 36.33
C SER A 42 -35.16 13.74 36.78
N GLN A 43 -36.09 12.89 36.30
CA GLN A 43 -37.10 12.19 37.12
C GLN A 43 -37.90 11.16 36.28
N SER A 44 -38.83 10.46 36.91
CA SER A 44 -39.40 9.18 36.45
C SER A 44 -40.92 9.17 36.30
N SER A 45 -41.44 8.20 35.53
CA SER A 45 -42.79 7.66 35.68
C SER A 45 -42.90 6.26 35.04
N ASN A 46 -43.69 5.37 35.64
CA ASN A 46 -43.89 3.98 35.21
C ASN A 46 -45.14 3.82 34.32
N ILE A 47 -45.23 2.72 33.57
CA ILE A 47 -46.25 1.66 33.76
C ILE A 47 -46.05 0.49 32.75
N ASN A 48 -45.97 -0.73 33.31
CA ASN A 48 -46.33 -2.10 32.87
C ASN A 48 -46.70 -2.39 31.37
N SER A 49 -46.53 -3.59 30.81
CA SER A 49 -46.56 -4.93 31.44
C SER A 49 -46.04 -6.10 30.56
N TYR A 50 -45.46 -7.16 31.17
CA TYR A 50 -45.28 -8.56 30.68
C TYR A 50 -44.52 -8.79 29.33
N THR A 51 -43.75 -9.85 29.00
CA THR A 51 -43.05 -11.02 29.62
C THR A 51 -42.05 -11.54 28.54
N SER A 52 -41.15 -12.53 28.67
CA SER A 52 -40.89 -13.60 29.65
C SER A 52 -39.41 -14.08 29.66
N LYS A 53 -38.91 -14.45 30.84
CA LYS A 53 -37.85 -15.43 31.21
C LYS A 53 -36.83 -15.95 30.16
N TYR A 54 -35.54 -15.77 30.50
CA TYR A 54 -34.54 -16.85 30.56
C TYR A 54 -33.82 -16.79 31.93
N PRO A 55 -33.43 -17.92 32.56
CA PRO A 55 -32.67 -17.92 33.81
C PRO A 55 -31.15 -18.03 33.59
N GLU A 56 -30.39 -17.28 34.39
CA GLU A 56 -28.94 -17.31 34.51
C GLU A 56 -28.58 -17.80 35.93
N TYR A 57 -27.48 -18.55 36.10
CA TYR A 57 -26.99 -18.96 37.42
C TYR A 57 -25.46 -18.98 37.48
N LEU A 58 -24.92 -18.33 38.52
CA LEU A 58 -23.48 -18.21 38.81
C LEU A 58 -22.97 -19.37 39.69
N PHE A 59 -21.65 -19.58 39.65
CA PHE A 59 -20.87 -20.20 40.75
C PHE A 59 -20.71 -19.16 41.90
N GLU A 60 -20.51 -19.46 43.18
CA GLU A 60 -19.49 -20.26 43.91
C GLU A 60 -19.92 -20.30 45.42
N PRO A 61 -19.13 -20.77 46.41
CA PRO A 61 -18.06 -21.79 46.44
C PRO A 61 -18.32 -22.87 47.53
N GLY A 62 -17.41 -23.83 47.71
CA GLY A 62 -17.42 -24.72 48.88
C GLY A 62 -16.22 -25.69 48.94
N THR A 63 -15.31 -25.51 49.91
CA THR A 63 -14.02 -26.22 49.97
C THR A 63 -13.90 -27.21 51.13
N SER A 64 -13.49 -28.44 50.84
CA SER A 64 -12.71 -29.28 51.76
C SER A 64 -11.81 -30.27 51.00
N THR A 65 -10.63 -30.56 51.55
CA THR A 65 -9.49 -31.29 50.94
C THR A 65 -8.88 -32.23 52.00
N PRO A 66 -7.70 -32.87 51.83
CA PRO A 66 -6.96 -33.39 50.66
C PRO A 66 -6.87 -34.96 50.77
N THR A 67 -6.05 -35.80 50.09
CA THR A 67 -4.62 -35.77 49.70
C THR A 67 -4.24 -36.79 48.60
N SER A 68 -3.14 -36.51 47.89
CA SER A 68 -2.03 -37.39 47.41
C SER A 68 -2.24 -38.92 47.16
N SER A 69 -1.62 -39.60 46.18
CA SER A 69 -0.52 -39.24 45.27
C SER A 69 -0.31 -40.27 44.11
N MET A 70 0.71 -40.02 43.28
CA MET A 70 1.45 -40.93 42.39
C MET A 70 0.88 -41.42 41.04
N LYS A 71 1.81 -41.44 40.08
CA LYS A 71 1.73 -41.82 38.67
C LYS A 71 1.66 -43.35 38.50
N SER A 72 1.13 -43.85 37.37
CA SER A 72 1.95 -44.63 36.41
C SER A 72 1.19 -45.08 35.13
N THR A 73 1.94 -45.09 34.01
CA THR A 73 1.91 -45.99 32.83
C THR A 73 0.61 -46.42 32.11
N SER A 74 0.78 -46.73 30.82
CA SER A 74 -0.24 -47.23 29.90
C SER A 74 -0.58 -48.73 30.08
N PRO A 75 -1.82 -49.16 29.77
CA PRO A 75 -2.15 -50.57 29.61
C PRO A 75 -1.73 -51.09 28.23
N ARG A 76 -1.03 -52.23 28.21
CA ARG A 76 -0.85 -53.06 27.00
C ARG A 76 -2.04 -54.02 26.85
N SER A 77 -2.38 -54.36 25.60
CA SER A 77 -3.20 -55.51 25.18
C SER A 77 -4.66 -55.61 25.69
N PRO A 78 -5.59 -56.20 24.91
CA PRO A 78 -6.96 -56.44 25.37
C PRO A 78 -7.03 -57.62 26.35
N LEU A 79 -7.77 -57.47 27.45
CA LEU A 79 -8.08 -58.59 28.35
C LEU A 79 -8.88 -59.69 27.61
N CYS A 80 -8.51 -60.94 27.86
CA CYS A 80 -9.08 -62.09 27.18
C CYS A 80 -10.39 -62.54 27.88
N ILE A 81 -11.55 -62.08 27.39
CA ILE A 81 -12.84 -62.62 27.83
C ILE A 81 -13.04 -64.01 27.19
N LYS A 82 -12.50 -65.04 27.84
CA LYS A 82 -12.71 -66.47 27.50
C LYS A 82 -12.98 -67.37 28.70
N ASP A 83 -12.46 -67.02 29.87
CA ASP A 83 -12.20 -68.01 30.93
C ASP A 83 -13.31 -68.13 32.00
N LEU A 84 -14.53 -67.67 31.66
CA LEU A 84 -15.73 -67.72 32.51
C LEU A 84 -16.97 -68.32 31.81
N ALA A 85 -16.79 -69.02 30.69
CA ALA A 85 -17.88 -69.71 29.97
C ALA A 85 -17.72 -71.24 30.08
N SER A 86 -18.79 -71.94 30.45
CA SER A 86 -18.78 -73.41 30.54
C SER A 86 -18.53 -74.06 29.17
N LYS A 87 -18.05 -75.31 29.18
CA LYS A 87 -17.90 -76.13 27.96
C LYS A 87 -19.25 -76.36 27.23
N SER A 88 -20.38 -76.22 27.91
CA SER A 88 -21.72 -76.15 27.29
C SER A 88 -21.87 -74.89 26.42
N ASP A 89 -21.50 -73.75 26.98
CA ASP A 89 -21.87 -72.43 26.46
C ASP A 89 -20.98 -72.07 25.28
N GLN A 90 -19.70 -72.46 25.31
CA GLN A 90 -18.81 -72.38 24.15
C GLN A 90 -19.36 -73.18 22.95
N LYS A 91 -20.01 -74.32 23.18
CA LYS A 91 -20.67 -75.14 22.14
C LYS A 91 -21.97 -74.50 21.63
N PHE A 92 -22.73 -73.83 22.50
CA PHE A 92 -23.95 -73.10 22.12
C PHE A 92 -23.63 -71.81 21.35
N LEU A 93 -22.71 -70.99 21.87
CA LEU A 93 -22.26 -69.73 21.28
C LEU A 93 -21.56 -69.95 19.94
N SER A 94 -20.74 -70.99 19.77
CA SER A 94 -20.15 -71.33 18.46
C SER A 94 -21.22 -71.70 17.44
N LYS A 95 -22.23 -72.52 17.81
CA LYS A 95 -23.35 -72.89 16.94
C LYS A 95 -24.18 -71.65 16.53
N TYR A 96 -24.43 -70.72 17.45
CA TYR A 96 -25.05 -69.42 17.16
C TYR A 96 -24.19 -68.55 16.22
N ARG A 97 -22.88 -68.46 16.50
CA ARG A 97 -21.92 -67.66 15.71
C ARG A 97 -21.84 -68.14 14.27
N THR A 98 -21.84 -69.46 14.04
CA THR A 98 -21.86 -70.04 12.69
C THR A 98 -23.19 -69.76 11.97
N LYS A 99 -24.34 -69.84 12.68
CA LYS A 99 -25.67 -69.61 12.08
C LYS A 99 -25.91 -68.15 11.65
N TYR A 100 -25.34 -67.16 12.36
CA TYR A 100 -25.60 -65.74 12.08
C TYR A 100 -24.43 -64.96 11.46
N ARG A 101 -23.22 -65.55 11.37
CA ARG A 101 -22.05 -64.95 10.69
C ARG A 101 -22.39 -64.30 9.32
N PRO A 102 -22.96 -65.01 8.32
CA PRO A 102 -23.16 -64.41 6.99
C PRO A 102 -24.05 -63.16 7.02
N LYS A 103 -25.10 -63.16 7.85
CA LYS A 103 -26.01 -62.01 7.99
C LYS A 103 -25.31 -60.81 8.66
N MET A 104 -24.44 -61.05 9.64
CA MET A 104 -23.60 -60.00 10.24
C MET A 104 -22.52 -59.49 9.28
N ASP A 105 -21.90 -60.38 8.49
CA ASP A 105 -20.91 -59.98 7.49
C ASP A 105 -21.53 -59.04 6.44
N ASP A 106 -22.73 -59.34 5.93
CA ASP A 106 -23.42 -58.47 4.97
C ASP A 106 -23.94 -57.16 5.57
N ILE A 107 -24.38 -57.16 6.83
CA ILE A 107 -24.64 -55.91 7.57
C ILE A 107 -23.36 -55.08 7.69
N SER A 108 -22.22 -55.71 8.02
CA SER A 108 -20.92 -55.01 8.12
C SER A 108 -20.43 -54.46 6.77
N LYS A 109 -20.62 -55.19 5.67
CA LYS A 109 -20.35 -54.73 4.30
C LYS A 109 -21.24 -53.55 3.93
N THR A 110 -22.52 -53.59 4.31
CA THR A 110 -23.51 -52.54 4.03
C THR A 110 -23.24 -51.27 4.84
N LEU A 111 -22.86 -51.41 6.12
CA LEU A 111 -22.39 -50.30 6.95
C LEU A 111 -21.09 -49.71 6.39
N ARG A 112 -20.08 -50.54 6.09
CA ARG A 112 -18.83 -50.07 5.45
C ARG A 112 -19.08 -49.36 4.11
N ARG A 113 -20.06 -49.81 3.31
CA ARG A 113 -20.51 -49.12 2.09
C ARG A 113 -21.17 -47.78 2.40
N LYS A 114 -22.08 -47.70 3.39
CA LYS A 114 -22.67 -46.42 3.85
C LYS A 114 -21.60 -45.45 4.38
N THR A 115 -20.67 -45.90 5.23
CA THR A 115 -19.58 -45.06 5.75
C THR A 115 -18.64 -44.59 4.64
N LYS A 116 -18.27 -45.45 3.67
CA LYS A 116 -17.50 -45.02 2.49
C LYS A 116 -18.26 -44.01 1.63
N ARG A 117 -19.58 -44.21 1.42
CA ARG A 117 -20.41 -43.28 0.62
C ARG A 117 -20.60 -41.94 1.33
N SER A 118 -20.79 -41.94 2.65
CA SER A 118 -20.84 -40.73 3.49
C SER A 118 -19.50 -39.99 3.52
N LYS A 119 -18.37 -40.69 3.69
CA LYS A 119 -17.04 -40.07 3.57
C LYS A 119 -16.84 -39.45 2.18
N LYS A 120 -17.14 -40.18 1.10
CA LYS A 120 -17.04 -39.65 -0.26
C LYS A 120 -17.95 -38.42 -0.46
N PHE A 121 -19.14 -38.40 0.13
CA PHE A 121 -20.03 -37.24 0.05
C PHE A 121 -19.48 -36.02 0.80
N HIS A 122 -18.89 -36.20 1.99
CA HIS A 122 -18.16 -35.11 2.67
C HIS A 122 -16.90 -34.65 1.91
N GLU A 123 -16.24 -35.56 1.18
CA GLU A 123 -15.06 -35.30 0.35
C GLU A 123 -15.43 -34.55 -0.94
N GLU A 124 -16.56 -34.88 -1.57
CA GLU A 124 -17.16 -34.15 -2.71
C GLU A 124 -17.77 -32.80 -2.31
N VAL A 125 -18.26 -32.64 -1.07
CA VAL A 125 -18.83 -31.36 -0.56
C VAL A 125 -17.74 -30.41 -0.01
N SER A 126 -16.60 -30.92 0.46
CA SER A 126 -15.48 -30.09 0.92
C SER A 126 -14.51 -29.64 -0.18
N THR A 127 -14.72 -30.08 -1.43
CA THR A 127 -13.90 -29.71 -2.60
C THR A 127 -14.69 -28.85 -3.60
N PRO A 128 -14.63 -27.49 -3.51
CA PRO A 128 -15.18 -26.65 -4.56
C PRO A 128 -14.45 -26.92 -5.89
N LYS A 129 -15.21 -27.20 -6.95
CA LYS A 129 -14.69 -27.52 -8.29
C LYS A 129 -14.10 -26.31 -9.02
N SER A 130 -12.98 -25.79 -8.53
CA SER A 130 -11.99 -25.10 -9.36
C SER A 130 -11.18 -26.13 -10.14
N LEU A 131 -10.97 -25.94 -11.44
CA LEU A 131 -10.13 -26.85 -12.23
C LEU A 131 -8.70 -26.89 -11.65
N PRO A 132 -8.06 -28.08 -11.59
CA PRO A 132 -6.66 -28.18 -11.18
C PRO A 132 -5.75 -27.73 -12.33
N PHE A 133 -5.68 -26.42 -12.59
CA PHE A 133 -4.70 -25.86 -13.52
C PHE A 133 -3.29 -26.14 -12.97
N SER A 134 -2.51 -26.92 -13.71
CA SER A 134 -1.17 -27.35 -13.30
C SER A 134 -0.15 -26.21 -13.49
N VAL A 135 -0.20 -25.21 -12.60
CA VAL A 135 0.77 -24.10 -12.57
C VAL A 135 2.19 -24.67 -12.49
N ASN A 136 3.05 -24.32 -13.45
CA ASN A 136 4.44 -24.76 -13.47
C ASN A 136 5.18 -24.31 -12.22
N LEU A 137 5.57 -25.26 -11.37
CA LEU A 137 6.28 -24.99 -10.11
C LEU A 137 7.65 -24.31 -10.31
N ASN A 138 8.19 -24.34 -11.53
CA ASN A 138 9.43 -23.67 -11.93
C ASN A 138 9.27 -22.18 -12.25
N GLU A 139 8.05 -21.67 -12.43
CA GLU A 139 7.79 -20.24 -12.72
C GLU A 139 7.48 -19.40 -11.46
N LYS A 140 7.27 -20.06 -10.31
CA LYS A 140 6.87 -19.39 -9.06
C LYS A 140 7.99 -18.59 -8.40
N LEU A 141 7.67 -17.36 -8.02
CA LEU A 141 8.59 -16.36 -7.50
C LEU A 141 9.06 -16.66 -6.06
N GLY A 142 10.32 -16.31 -5.77
CA GLY A 142 10.90 -16.38 -4.43
C GLY A 142 10.70 -15.09 -3.62
N THR A 143 10.94 -15.17 -2.30
CA THR A 143 10.77 -14.04 -1.35
C THR A 143 11.43 -12.73 -1.77
N PHE A 144 12.63 -12.79 -2.37
CA PHE A 144 13.35 -11.60 -2.79
C PHE A 144 12.64 -10.91 -3.97
N SER A 145 12.66 -11.55 -5.15
CA SER A 145 12.12 -10.98 -6.40
C SER A 145 10.60 -10.81 -6.42
N GLY A 146 9.85 -11.60 -5.63
CA GLY A 146 8.38 -11.55 -5.60
C GLY A 146 7.74 -10.77 -4.44
N VAL A 147 8.51 -10.40 -3.40
CA VAL A 147 7.97 -9.61 -2.26
C VAL A 147 8.86 -8.43 -1.93
N TYR A 148 10.12 -8.67 -1.53
CA TYR A 148 11.04 -7.62 -1.11
C TYR A 148 11.29 -6.60 -2.23
N VAL A 149 11.57 -7.05 -3.45
CA VAL A 149 11.84 -6.17 -4.60
C VAL A 149 10.63 -5.28 -4.93
N PRO A 150 9.39 -5.83 -5.12
CA PRO A 150 8.19 -5.00 -5.28
C PRO A 150 7.90 -4.05 -4.11
N THR A 151 8.11 -4.48 -2.86
CA THR A 151 7.90 -3.61 -1.70
C THR A 151 8.90 -2.46 -1.67
N CYS A 152 10.20 -2.72 -1.85
CA CYS A 152 11.21 -1.66 -1.89
C CYS A 152 10.96 -0.66 -3.02
N LEU A 153 10.65 -1.12 -4.23
CA LEU A 153 10.40 -0.25 -5.38
C LEU A 153 9.13 0.61 -5.21
N ASN A 154 8.03 0.04 -4.71
CA ASN A 154 6.77 0.78 -4.53
C ASN A 154 6.77 1.67 -3.27
N VAL A 155 7.61 1.37 -2.28
CA VAL A 155 7.81 2.24 -1.11
C VAL A 155 8.78 3.37 -1.44
N LEU A 156 9.90 3.12 -2.14
CA LEU A 156 10.84 4.14 -2.63
C LEU A 156 10.25 4.91 -3.85
N SER A 157 9.09 5.52 -3.68
CA SER A 157 8.34 6.25 -4.70
C SER A 157 9.06 7.54 -5.14
N ILE A 158 8.73 8.01 -6.34
CA ILE A 158 9.21 9.27 -6.93
C ILE A 158 9.00 10.51 -6.04
N LEU A 159 8.07 10.46 -5.10
CA LEU A 159 7.88 11.50 -4.07
C LEU A 159 9.11 11.69 -3.16
N MET A 160 9.98 10.68 -3.01
CA MET A 160 11.28 10.88 -2.33
C MET A 160 12.08 11.98 -3.03
N PHE A 161 12.18 11.91 -4.35
CA PHE A 161 12.96 12.86 -5.15
C PHE A 161 12.25 14.21 -5.31
N LEU A 162 10.96 14.20 -5.65
CA LEU A 162 10.20 15.41 -6.00
C LEU A 162 9.56 16.16 -4.81
N ARG A 163 9.57 15.60 -3.59
CA ARG A 163 8.93 16.23 -2.42
C ARG A 163 9.77 16.28 -1.15
N PHE A 164 10.74 15.38 -0.90
CA PHE A 164 11.48 15.43 0.38
C PHE A 164 12.28 16.73 0.55
N GLY A 165 12.74 17.37 -0.53
CA GLY A 165 13.38 18.69 -0.48
C GLY A 165 12.45 19.75 0.12
N VAL A 166 11.28 19.96 -0.49
CA VAL A 166 10.28 20.95 -0.05
C VAL A 166 9.76 20.63 1.36
N LEU A 167 9.49 19.34 1.64
CA LEU A 167 9.06 18.89 2.96
C LEU A 167 10.12 19.18 4.05
N LEU A 168 11.41 18.95 3.77
CA LEU A 168 12.51 19.28 4.67
C LEU A 168 12.67 20.80 4.84
N GLY A 169 12.51 21.57 3.77
CA GLY A 169 12.53 23.04 3.81
C GLY A 169 11.42 23.63 4.68
N GLN A 170 10.19 23.16 4.52
CA GLN A 170 9.02 23.59 5.30
C GLN A 170 9.08 23.06 6.74
N ALA A 171 9.11 21.73 6.92
CA ALA A 171 9.01 21.07 8.22
C ALA A 171 10.30 21.11 9.06
N GLY A 172 11.46 21.39 8.47
CA GLY A 172 12.76 21.19 9.10
C GLY A 172 13.07 19.70 9.35
N LEU A 173 14.32 19.40 9.69
CA LEU A 173 14.78 18.02 9.90
C LEU A 173 13.96 17.29 10.98
N LEU A 174 13.70 17.94 12.12
CA LEU A 174 12.91 17.33 13.19
C LEU A 174 11.47 17.05 12.76
N GLY A 175 10.85 17.94 11.98
CA GLY A 175 9.48 17.79 11.52
C GLY A 175 9.31 16.71 10.45
N ILE A 176 10.19 16.64 9.45
CA ILE A 176 10.13 15.56 8.46
C ILE A 176 10.47 14.19 9.08
N MET A 177 11.39 14.13 10.05
CA MET A 177 11.70 12.88 10.76
C MET A 177 10.55 12.43 11.68
N SER A 178 9.82 13.34 12.34
CA SER A 178 8.64 12.95 13.12
C SER A 178 7.48 12.49 12.23
N LEU A 179 7.28 13.11 11.07
CA LEU A 179 6.33 12.65 10.04
C LEU A 179 6.71 11.26 9.50
N LEU A 180 8.00 11.04 9.22
CA LEU A 180 8.54 9.77 8.75
C LEU A 180 8.31 8.65 9.78
N VAL A 181 8.71 8.87 11.05
CA VAL A 181 8.54 7.88 12.12
C VAL A 181 7.06 7.56 12.36
N ALA A 182 6.17 8.55 12.37
CA ALA A 182 4.73 8.32 12.47
C ALA A 182 4.21 7.44 11.31
N SER A 183 4.58 7.76 10.07
CA SER A 183 4.21 6.99 8.89
C SER A 183 4.72 5.54 8.95
N TYR A 184 5.96 5.34 9.39
CA TYR A 184 6.55 4.00 9.50
C TYR A 184 6.00 3.19 10.68
N ILE A 185 5.53 3.82 11.77
CA ILE A 185 4.80 3.12 12.84
C ILE A 185 3.47 2.57 12.33
N ILE A 186 2.69 3.39 11.58
CA ILE A 186 1.43 2.95 10.96
C ILE A 186 1.69 1.79 10.01
N ASN A 187 2.65 1.94 9.08
CA ASN A 187 3.01 0.88 8.14
C ASN A 187 3.55 -0.39 8.84
N LEU A 188 4.24 -0.28 9.97
CA LEU A 188 4.70 -1.43 10.76
C LEU A 188 3.53 -2.19 11.39
N VAL A 189 2.57 -1.50 12.02
CA VAL A 189 1.36 -2.12 12.59
C VAL A 189 0.55 -2.81 11.49
N THR A 190 0.34 -2.16 10.35
CA THR A 190 -0.34 -2.76 9.18
C THR A 190 0.44 -3.96 8.62
N THR A 191 1.78 -3.89 8.57
CA THR A 191 2.63 -5.00 8.09
C THR A 191 2.61 -6.21 9.04
N LEU A 192 2.56 -5.98 10.36
CA LEU A 192 2.41 -7.05 11.36
C LEU A 192 1.02 -7.71 11.28
N SER A 193 -0.05 -6.92 11.13
CA SER A 193 -1.41 -7.42 10.90
C SER A 193 -1.50 -8.25 9.60
N LEU A 194 -0.96 -7.74 8.49
CA LEU A 194 -0.87 -8.44 7.22
C LEU A 194 -0.04 -9.74 7.34
N SER A 195 1.01 -9.74 8.18
CA SER A 195 1.83 -10.92 8.44
C SER A 195 1.08 -12.00 9.23
N ALA A 196 0.29 -11.61 10.23
CA ALA A 196 -0.58 -12.53 10.96
C ALA A 196 -1.61 -13.17 10.01
N ILE A 197 -2.29 -12.38 9.19
CA ILE A 197 -3.23 -12.86 8.16
C ILE A 197 -2.52 -13.79 7.16
N ALA A 198 -1.38 -13.37 6.59
CA ALA A 198 -0.65 -14.16 5.59
C ALA A 198 -0.11 -15.51 6.12
N SER A 199 0.13 -15.61 7.44
CA SER A 199 0.54 -16.85 8.09
C SER A 199 -0.63 -17.77 8.48
N ASN A 200 -1.85 -17.25 8.58
CA ASN A 200 -3.05 -17.97 9.03
C ASN A 200 -3.96 -18.40 7.87
N GLY A 201 -3.53 -19.41 7.09
CA GLY A 201 -4.40 -20.07 6.11
C GLY A 201 -3.67 -20.64 4.89
N THR A 202 -4.46 -21.05 3.88
CA THR A 202 -3.91 -21.46 2.56
C THR A 202 -4.05 -20.31 1.56
N VAL A 203 -2.93 -19.61 1.32
CA VAL A 203 -2.87 -18.52 0.35
C VAL A 203 -2.98 -19.08 -1.07
N ARG A 204 -3.94 -18.57 -1.85
CA ARG A 204 -4.12 -18.88 -3.28
C ARG A 204 -3.98 -17.58 -4.10
N GLY A 205 -4.22 -17.66 -5.42
CA GLY A 205 -4.30 -16.46 -6.27
C GLY A 205 -5.39 -15.48 -5.81
N GLY A 206 -5.12 -14.18 -5.92
CA GLY A 206 -6.00 -13.10 -5.46
C GLY A 206 -5.37 -12.05 -4.54
N GLY A 207 -4.03 -11.99 -4.46
CA GLY A 207 -3.29 -10.89 -3.86
C GLY A 207 -3.47 -10.75 -2.34
N ALA A 208 -3.48 -9.50 -1.87
CA ALA A 208 -3.74 -9.16 -0.47
C ALA A 208 -5.23 -9.33 -0.09
N TYR A 209 -6.15 -9.07 -1.02
CA TYR A 209 -7.59 -9.23 -0.77
C TYR A 209 -7.99 -10.67 -0.45
N TYR A 210 -7.50 -11.66 -1.19
CA TYR A 210 -7.82 -13.08 -0.92
C TYR A 210 -7.36 -13.52 0.49
N LEU A 211 -6.27 -12.94 1.00
CA LEU A 211 -5.84 -13.14 2.38
C LEU A 211 -6.85 -12.54 3.36
N ILE A 212 -7.20 -11.27 3.17
CA ILE A 212 -8.10 -10.51 4.07
C ILE A 212 -9.51 -11.14 4.09
N SER A 213 -10.13 -11.39 2.92
CA SER A 213 -11.51 -11.90 2.84
C SER A 213 -11.69 -13.32 3.37
N ARG A 214 -10.60 -14.11 3.45
CA ARG A 214 -10.62 -15.48 3.98
C ARG A 214 -10.26 -15.58 5.46
N SER A 215 -9.63 -14.56 6.04
CA SER A 215 -9.38 -14.48 7.49
C SER A 215 -10.38 -13.61 8.25
N LEU A 216 -10.92 -12.54 7.64
CA LEU A 216 -11.89 -11.63 8.26
C LEU A 216 -13.33 -11.81 7.75
N GLY A 217 -13.54 -12.61 6.70
CA GLY A 217 -14.84 -12.82 6.08
C GLY A 217 -15.14 -11.88 4.89
N PRO A 218 -16.20 -12.15 4.13
CA PRO A 218 -16.46 -11.49 2.85
C PRO A 218 -16.87 -10.02 2.99
N GLU A 219 -17.59 -9.63 4.04
CA GLU A 219 -18.10 -8.26 4.21
C GLU A 219 -16.95 -7.27 4.48
N PHE A 220 -16.10 -7.59 5.47
CA PHE A 220 -14.87 -6.85 5.74
C PHE A 220 -13.90 -6.90 4.55
N GLY A 221 -13.70 -8.09 3.97
CA GLY A 221 -12.82 -8.28 2.81
C GLY A 221 -13.23 -7.46 1.59
N GLY A 222 -14.53 -7.43 1.26
CA GLY A 222 -15.08 -6.65 0.15
C GLY A 222 -14.94 -5.15 0.38
N SER A 223 -15.25 -4.68 1.58
CA SER A 223 -15.18 -3.26 1.95
C SER A 223 -13.73 -2.75 1.89
N ILE A 224 -12.80 -3.45 2.54
CA ILE A 224 -11.37 -3.14 2.53
C ILE A 224 -10.81 -3.26 1.10
N GLY A 225 -11.18 -4.30 0.36
CA GLY A 225 -10.72 -4.52 -1.01
C GLY A 225 -11.17 -3.44 -1.98
N ALA A 226 -12.39 -2.93 -1.85
CA ALA A 226 -12.90 -1.83 -2.69
C ALA A 226 -12.16 -0.52 -2.43
N ILE A 227 -11.95 -0.14 -1.17
CA ILE A 227 -11.18 1.06 -0.80
C ILE A 227 -9.72 0.92 -1.29
N PHE A 228 -9.10 -0.23 -1.05
CA PHE A 228 -7.74 -0.52 -1.49
C PHE A 228 -7.59 -0.54 -3.03
N TYR A 229 -8.64 -0.92 -3.77
CA TYR A 229 -8.67 -0.80 -5.24
C TYR A 229 -8.64 0.66 -5.70
N PHE A 230 -9.46 1.53 -5.11
CA PHE A 230 -9.40 2.97 -5.38
C PHE A 230 -8.05 3.56 -5.00
N GLY A 231 -7.49 3.19 -3.85
CA GLY A 231 -6.17 3.63 -3.41
C GLY A 231 -5.04 3.24 -4.38
N LEU A 232 -4.93 1.97 -4.78
CA LEU A 232 -3.92 1.55 -5.76
C LEU A 232 -4.10 2.25 -7.12
N THR A 233 -5.34 2.53 -7.53
CA THR A 233 -5.65 3.23 -8.80
C THR A 233 -5.29 4.72 -8.72
N LEU A 234 -5.55 5.39 -7.60
CA LEU A 234 -5.09 6.75 -7.32
C LEU A 234 -3.55 6.83 -7.29
N ASN A 235 -2.89 5.87 -6.63
CA ASN A 235 -1.44 5.76 -6.58
C ASN A 235 -0.83 5.50 -7.97
N THR A 236 -1.54 4.77 -8.85
CA THR A 236 -1.15 4.58 -10.26
C THR A 236 -1.12 5.92 -11.00
N GLY A 237 -2.19 6.71 -10.92
CA GLY A 237 -2.24 8.05 -11.52
C GLY A 237 -1.19 9.00 -10.93
N MET A 238 -1.00 8.98 -9.61
CA MET A 238 -0.01 9.79 -8.89
C MET A 238 1.43 9.54 -9.39
N ASN A 239 1.84 8.27 -9.55
CA ASN A 239 3.18 7.95 -10.04
C ASN A 239 3.33 8.25 -11.54
N ALA A 240 2.26 8.12 -12.35
CA ALA A 240 2.28 8.49 -13.77
C ALA A 240 2.45 10.02 -13.97
N VAL A 241 1.72 10.84 -13.20
CA VAL A 241 1.88 12.31 -13.21
C VAL A 241 3.25 12.71 -12.67
N GLY A 242 3.71 12.09 -11.58
CA GLY A 242 5.05 12.33 -11.01
C GLY A 242 6.19 12.05 -11.99
N LEU A 243 6.07 11.01 -12.83
CA LEU A 243 7.05 10.72 -13.89
C LEU A 243 7.16 11.88 -14.89
N ILE A 244 6.02 12.50 -15.24
CA ILE A 244 6.00 13.64 -16.16
C ILE A 244 6.49 14.92 -15.48
N ASP A 245 6.25 15.13 -14.18
CA ASP A 245 6.86 16.23 -13.42
C ASP A 245 8.40 16.14 -13.45
N CYS A 246 8.97 14.96 -13.17
CA CYS A 246 10.39 14.64 -13.33
C CYS A 246 10.92 14.98 -14.75
N ILE A 247 10.22 14.54 -15.80
CA ILE A 247 10.63 14.77 -17.19
C ILE A 247 10.55 16.27 -17.56
N LYS A 248 9.55 17.02 -17.08
CA LYS A 248 9.41 18.48 -17.33
C LYS A 248 10.51 19.29 -16.66
N LEU A 249 10.90 18.95 -15.42
CA LEU A 249 12.00 19.61 -14.70
C LEU A 249 13.36 19.45 -15.41
N ASN A 250 13.50 18.44 -16.27
CA ASN A 250 14.70 18.22 -17.07
C ASN A 250 14.60 18.77 -18.50
N PHE A 251 13.48 18.50 -19.19
CA PHE A 251 13.32 18.70 -20.64
C PHE A 251 12.27 19.75 -21.04
N GLY A 252 11.62 20.41 -20.08
CA GLY A 252 10.54 21.37 -20.31
C GLY A 252 10.97 22.67 -21.01
N THR A 253 10.13 23.18 -21.92
CA THR A 253 10.34 24.48 -22.60
C THR A 253 10.48 25.69 -21.68
N ILE A 254 9.86 25.66 -20.51
CA ILE A 254 9.86 26.71 -19.49
C ILE A 254 10.76 26.26 -18.34
N SER A 255 10.45 25.11 -17.76
CA SER A 255 10.99 24.60 -16.48
C SER A 255 12.21 23.67 -16.61
N GLY A 256 12.62 23.32 -17.84
CA GLY A 256 13.67 22.33 -18.07
C GLY A 256 15.09 22.84 -17.76
N ASN A 257 15.78 22.14 -16.86
CA ASN A 257 17.16 22.42 -16.47
C ASN A 257 18.19 22.10 -17.57
N TRP A 258 17.93 21.14 -18.47
CA TRP A 258 18.95 20.63 -19.42
C TRP A 258 18.68 21.04 -20.88
N ILE A 259 17.49 20.74 -21.42
CA ILE A 259 17.17 21.01 -22.84
C ILE A 259 15.71 21.42 -22.97
N LYS A 260 15.43 22.59 -23.55
CA LYS A 260 14.08 23.18 -23.57
C LYS A 260 13.27 22.73 -24.79
N VAL A 261 12.74 21.50 -24.75
CA VAL A 261 12.10 20.83 -25.91
C VAL A 261 10.65 20.44 -25.66
N LEU A 262 10.31 19.95 -24.46
CA LEU A 262 9.00 19.40 -24.14
C LEU A 262 7.99 20.53 -23.86
N PRO A 263 6.89 20.66 -24.64
CA PRO A 263 5.94 21.76 -24.47
C PRO A 263 5.16 21.62 -23.15
N GLU A 264 5.12 22.68 -22.36
CA GLU A 264 4.47 22.72 -21.06
C GLU A 264 3.07 23.37 -21.13
N SER A 265 2.05 22.56 -20.87
CA SER A 265 0.65 22.98 -20.66
C SER A 265 -0.09 21.83 -19.96
N GLN A 266 -1.17 22.10 -19.22
CA GLN A 266 -1.88 21.03 -18.50
C GLN A 266 -2.40 19.92 -19.44
N TRP A 267 -2.83 20.28 -20.65
CA TRP A 267 -3.22 19.28 -21.66
C TRP A 267 -2.04 18.47 -22.22
N TYR A 268 -0.84 19.06 -22.32
CA TYR A 268 0.37 18.30 -22.67
C TYR A 268 0.83 17.42 -21.50
N ASN A 269 0.79 17.90 -20.26
CA ASN A 269 1.08 17.12 -19.05
C ASN A 269 0.21 15.85 -19.00
N TYR A 270 -1.09 16.02 -19.24
CA TYR A 270 -2.06 14.94 -19.33
C TYR A 270 -1.77 13.98 -20.50
N LEU A 271 -1.47 14.50 -21.70
CA LEU A 271 -1.12 13.69 -22.87
C LEU A 271 0.14 12.84 -22.63
N TRP A 272 1.22 13.43 -22.11
CA TRP A 272 2.45 12.68 -21.79
C TRP A 272 2.19 11.62 -20.72
N SER A 273 1.40 11.94 -19.69
CA SER A 273 1.02 10.99 -18.64
C SER A 273 0.15 9.84 -19.20
N THR A 274 -0.69 10.14 -20.20
CA THR A 274 -1.50 9.14 -20.93
C THR A 274 -0.60 8.17 -21.71
N VAL A 275 0.43 8.68 -22.39
CA VAL A 275 1.41 7.83 -23.11
C VAL A 275 2.15 6.92 -22.13
N VAL A 276 2.57 7.43 -20.96
CA VAL A 276 3.21 6.64 -19.89
C VAL A 276 2.26 5.55 -19.39
N LEU A 277 1.02 5.90 -19.03
CA LEU A 277 0.05 4.92 -18.54
C LEU A 277 -0.23 3.85 -19.60
N MET A 278 -0.41 4.24 -20.86
CA MET A 278 -0.65 3.31 -21.98
C MET A 278 0.53 2.36 -22.20
N LEU A 279 1.78 2.83 -22.09
CA LEU A 279 2.98 1.99 -22.17
C LEU A 279 3.06 1.01 -20.98
N CYS A 280 2.81 1.47 -19.75
CA CYS A 280 2.74 0.60 -18.57
C CYS A 280 1.64 -0.46 -18.70
N THR A 281 0.44 -0.08 -19.13
CA THR A 281 -0.68 -0.99 -19.40
C THR A 281 -0.35 -2.01 -20.51
N GLY A 282 0.33 -1.58 -21.57
CA GLY A 282 0.85 -2.49 -22.61
C GLY A 282 1.82 -3.52 -22.05
N LEU A 283 2.75 -3.10 -21.19
CA LEU A 283 3.71 -3.98 -20.53
C LEU A 283 3.06 -4.98 -19.56
N CYS A 284 1.92 -4.65 -18.94
CA CYS A 284 1.18 -5.60 -18.09
C CYS A 284 0.80 -6.89 -18.85
N PHE A 285 0.51 -6.82 -20.16
CA PHE A 285 0.12 -7.98 -20.95
C PHE A 285 1.27 -8.97 -21.23
N ALA A 286 2.54 -8.61 -20.98
CA ALA A 286 3.66 -9.57 -21.04
C ALA A 286 3.60 -10.61 -19.90
N GLY A 287 3.01 -10.25 -18.76
CA GLY A 287 2.78 -11.11 -17.60
C GLY A 287 3.89 -11.13 -16.54
N SER A 288 3.55 -11.70 -15.38
CA SER A 288 4.30 -11.55 -14.12
C SER A 288 5.77 -12.04 -14.13
N SER A 289 6.13 -13.03 -14.96
CA SER A 289 7.50 -13.57 -15.00
C SER A 289 8.51 -12.66 -15.70
N ILE A 290 8.09 -11.84 -16.67
CA ILE A 290 8.93 -10.77 -17.25
C ILE A 290 9.04 -9.62 -16.25
N PHE A 291 7.90 -9.20 -15.67
CA PHE A 291 7.84 -8.16 -14.66
C PHE A 291 8.82 -8.41 -13.51
N ALA A 292 8.80 -9.58 -12.87
CA ALA A 292 9.65 -9.87 -11.71
C ALA A 292 11.15 -9.83 -12.05
N ARG A 293 11.54 -10.20 -13.28
CA ARG A 293 12.92 -10.11 -13.77
C ARG A 293 13.33 -8.66 -14.01
N ALA A 294 12.49 -7.87 -14.68
CA ALA A 294 12.73 -6.45 -14.92
C ALA A 294 12.83 -5.66 -13.59
N SER A 295 11.96 -5.96 -12.64
CA SER A 295 11.93 -5.36 -11.30
C SER A 295 13.26 -5.47 -10.56
N ASN A 296 13.94 -6.62 -10.66
CA ASN A 296 15.26 -6.80 -10.03
C ASN A 296 16.30 -5.81 -10.60
N GLY A 297 16.22 -5.50 -11.90
CA GLY A 297 17.08 -4.50 -12.54
C GLY A 297 16.71 -3.06 -12.15
N LEU A 298 15.42 -2.74 -12.14
CA LEU A 298 14.92 -1.42 -11.70
C LEU A 298 15.33 -1.13 -10.24
N LEU A 299 15.32 -2.13 -9.35
CA LEU A 299 15.78 -1.94 -7.97
C LEU A 299 17.28 -1.63 -7.90
N ILE A 300 18.11 -2.25 -8.74
CA ILE A 300 19.56 -1.94 -8.76
C ILE A 300 19.77 -0.47 -9.15
N VAL A 301 19.08 0.01 -10.19
CA VAL A 301 19.14 1.43 -10.61
C VAL A 301 18.66 2.35 -9.48
N LEU A 302 17.51 2.07 -8.86
CA LEU A 302 16.95 2.88 -7.78
C LEU A 302 17.81 2.87 -6.51
N MET A 303 18.44 1.75 -6.17
CA MET A 303 19.37 1.66 -5.03
C MET A 303 20.65 2.46 -5.29
N ILE A 304 21.19 2.41 -6.52
CA ILE A 304 22.34 3.25 -6.92
C ILE A 304 21.97 4.74 -6.84
N ALA A 305 20.79 5.12 -7.35
CA ALA A 305 20.30 6.50 -7.26
C ALA A 305 20.15 6.98 -5.81
N THR A 306 19.41 6.23 -4.99
CA THR A 306 19.16 6.53 -3.58
C THR A 306 20.45 6.62 -2.77
N LEU A 307 21.42 5.73 -3.01
CA LEU A 307 22.72 5.74 -2.33
C LEU A 307 23.69 6.78 -2.89
N SER A 308 23.49 7.29 -4.11
CA SER A 308 24.32 8.37 -4.67
C SER A 308 24.13 9.69 -3.92
N ILE A 309 22.92 9.98 -3.41
CA ILE A 309 22.59 11.21 -2.68
C ILE A 309 23.49 11.40 -1.43
N PRO A 310 23.56 10.46 -0.45
CA PRO A 310 24.48 10.61 0.68
C PRO A 310 25.96 10.51 0.27
N LEU A 311 26.29 9.72 -0.76
CA LEU A 311 27.68 9.61 -1.25
C LEU A 311 28.17 10.92 -1.87
N SER A 312 27.29 11.65 -2.57
CA SER A 312 27.53 12.95 -3.19
C SER A 312 28.02 14.00 -2.18
N SER A 313 27.53 13.92 -0.94
CA SER A 313 27.94 14.80 0.16
C SER A 313 29.45 14.78 0.44
N LEU A 314 30.15 13.70 0.08
CA LEU A 314 31.59 13.53 0.30
C LEU A 314 32.47 13.97 -0.88
N PHE A 315 31.88 14.18 -2.07
CA PHE A 315 32.61 14.41 -3.31
C PHE A 315 32.28 15.74 -4.02
N VAL A 316 31.06 16.27 -3.86
CA VAL A 316 30.67 17.55 -4.49
C VAL A 316 31.18 18.72 -3.66
N SER A 317 32.00 19.58 -4.27
CA SER A 317 32.47 20.82 -3.65
C SER A 317 31.32 21.83 -3.48
N PRO A 318 31.35 22.72 -2.48
CA PRO A 318 30.34 23.75 -2.29
C PRO A 318 30.16 24.64 -3.53
N PHE A 319 28.92 24.97 -3.90
CA PHE A 319 28.61 25.80 -5.06
C PHE A 319 27.32 26.62 -4.87
N GLU A 320 27.22 27.72 -5.62
CA GLU A 320 26.06 28.60 -5.65
C GLU A 320 25.61 28.81 -7.10
N ASN A 321 24.34 28.52 -7.40
CA ASN A 321 23.73 28.73 -8.71
C ASN A 321 22.46 29.60 -8.57
N LYS A 322 22.65 30.91 -8.78
CA LYS A 322 21.59 31.94 -8.67
C LYS A 322 20.45 31.73 -9.67
N SER A 323 20.69 31.08 -10.80
CA SER A 323 19.67 30.82 -11.83
C SER A 323 18.69 29.71 -11.42
N LEU A 324 19.10 28.80 -10.54
CA LEU A 324 18.29 27.69 -10.03
C LEU A 324 17.92 27.85 -8.54
N GLY A 325 18.32 28.95 -7.90
CA GLY A 325 18.13 29.18 -6.46
C GLY A 325 18.91 28.21 -5.55
N ILE A 326 19.99 27.59 -6.05
CA ILE A 326 20.74 26.54 -5.32
C ILE A 326 21.93 27.14 -4.58
N GLU A 327 21.99 26.89 -3.27
CA GLU A 327 23.10 27.19 -2.37
C GLU A 327 23.51 25.88 -1.67
N TYR A 328 24.49 25.19 -2.26
CA TYR A 328 25.00 23.91 -1.77
C TYR A 328 26.28 24.15 -0.96
N THR A 329 26.25 23.87 0.34
CA THR A 329 27.37 24.17 1.25
C THR A 329 28.36 23.04 1.42
N GLY A 330 28.06 21.84 0.88
CA GLY A 330 28.67 20.60 1.36
C GLY A 330 28.35 20.35 2.84
N PRO A 331 28.90 19.28 3.46
CA PRO A 331 28.58 18.89 4.83
C PRO A 331 28.93 19.97 5.86
N SER A 332 27.91 20.61 6.42
CA SER A 332 28.06 21.81 7.25
C SER A 332 27.18 21.74 8.49
N LEU A 333 27.82 21.85 9.67
CA LEU A 333 27.12 21.93 10.97
C LEU A 333 26.27 23.21 11.10
N LYS A 334 26.59 24.29 10.37
CA LYS A 334 25.77 25.51 10.32
C LYS A 334 24.47 25.24 9.57
N THR A 335 24.59 24.71 8.35
CA THR A 335 23.46 24.32 7.48
C THR A 335 22.54 23.33 8.17
N PHE A 336 23.11 22.32 8.85
CA PHE A 336 22.36 21.39 9.70
C PHE A 336 21.56 22.09 10.81
N THR A 337 22.18 23.04 11.52
CA THR A 337 21.53 23.77 12.62
C THR A 337 20.40 24.68 12.12
N GLU A 338 20.57 25.30 10.95
CA GLU A 338 19.56 26.12 10.27
C GLU A 338 18.36 25.28 9.76
N ASN A 339 18.64 24.07 9.25
CA ASN A 339 17.63 23.11 8.81
C ASN A 339 16.97 22.34 9.97
N LEU A 340 17.54 22.34 11.18
CA LEU A 340 17.07 21.51 12.31
C LEU A 340 15.64 21.85 12.75
N LYS A 341 15.31 23.14 12.86
CA LYS A 341 14.06 23.62 13.45
C LYS A 341 12.90 23.69 12.44
N PRO A 342 11.66 23.28 12.80
CA PRO A 342 10.47 23.53 11.99
C PRO A 342 10.16 25.01 11.88
N LEU A 343 9.78 25.49 10.68
CA LEU A 343 9.23 26.84 10.49
C LEU A 343 7.71 26.91 10.78
N LEU A 344 7.18 25.95 11.54
CA LEU A 344 5.78 25.92 11.98
C LEU A 344 5.44 27.09 12.92
N MET A 345 6.42 27.67 13.62
CA MET A 345 6.23 28.84 14.48
C MET A 345 6.55 30.16 13.75
N LYS A 346 5.94 31.25 14.22
CA LYS A 346 5.93 32.55 13.55
C LYS A 346 6.99 33.47 14.18
N GLU A 347 7.90 33.98 13.35
CA GLU A 347 8.58 35.24 13.61
C GLU A 347 8.75 35.99 12.27
N THR A 348 8.81 37.32 12.30
CA THR A 348 8.38 38.14 11.15
C THR A 348 9.49 39.06 10.67
N ALA A 349 9.98 38.82 9.45
CA ALA A 349 10.79 39.76 8.69
C ALA A 349 10.52 39.60 7.18
N ALA A 350 10.47 40.72 6.45
CA ALA A 350 10.49 40.77 4.98
C ALA A 350 9.40 40.00 4.18
N GLY A 351 8.12 40.15 4.56
CA GLY A 351 7.02 40.44 3.61
C GLY A 351 6.67 39.50 2.44
N GLN A 352 7.30 38.34 2.26
CA GLN A 352 6.96 37.39 1.19
C GLN A 352 6.10 36.22 1.71
N SER A 353 4.86 36.15 1.21
CA SER A 353 3.85 35.18 1.61
C SER A 353 4.08 33.79 0.98
N TYR A 354 5.02 33.02 1.51
CA TYR A 354 4.96 31.57 1.34
C TYR A 354 3.78 31.01 2.15
N GLN A 355 2.81 30.41 1.47
CA GLN A 355 1.68 29.73 2.11
C GLN A 355 2.22 28.56 2.95
N ARG A 356 2.01 28.62 4.27
CA ARG A 356 2.49 27.58 5.20
C ARG A 356 1.49 26.42 5.23
N ASP A 357 1.90 25.28 4.70
CA ASP A 357 1.15 24.03 4.82
C ASP A 357 1.05 23.57 6.28
N SER A 358 -0.12 23.04 6.67
CA SER A 358 -0.31 22.39 7.97
C SER A 358 0.57 21.15 8.08
N TYR A 359 1.01 20.78 9.29
CA TYR A 359 1.66 19.50 9.56
C TYR A 359 0.82 18.30 9.06
N GLN A 360 -0.51 18.45 9.04
CA GLN A 360 -1.44 17.48 8.44
C GLN A 360 -1.33 17.40 6.91
N THR A 361 -1.19 18.53 6.22
CA THR A 361 -0.97 18.60 4.77
C THR A 361 0.38 18.00 4.40
N LEU A 362 1.43 18.33 5.18
CA LEU A 362 2.78 17.77 5.01
C LEU A 362 2.79 16.24 5.23
N PHE A 363 1.99 15.73 6.18
CA PHE A 363 1.76 14.30 6.34
C PHE A 363 1.05 13.69 5.12
N GLY A 364 -0.01 14.32 4.61
CA GLY A 364 -0.74 13.87 3.41
C GLY A 364 0.08 13.85 2.11
N ILE A 365 1.16 14.64 2.04
CA ILE A 365 2.12 14.62 0.93
C ILE A 365 3.22 13.56 1.16
N LEU A 366 3.65 13.33 2.40
CA LEU A 366 4.70 12.35 2.73
C LEU A 366 4.19 10.90 2.75
N PHE A 367 3.02 10.64 3.33
CA PHE A 367 2.54 9.29 3.63
C PHE A 367 2.43 8.36 2.40
N PRO A 368 2.02 8.80 1.19
CA PRO A 368 2.02 7.96 -0.01
C PRO A 368 3.41 7.45 -0.39
N ALA A 369 4.47 8.22 -0.09
CA ALA A 369 5.86 7.79 -0.24
C ALA A 369 6.27 6.69 0.76
N THR A 370 5.35 6.20 1.61
CA THR A 370 5.59 5.11 2.57
C THR A 370 4.58 3.97 2.45
N GLY A 371 3.35 4.24 1.98
CA GLY A 371 2.23 3.28 1.94
C GLY A 371 2.40 2.08 1.00
N GLY A 372 3.48 2.02 0.21
CA GLY A 372 3.69 1.00 -0.84
C GLY A 372 3.78 -0.46 -0.37
N ILE A 373 3.69 -0.74 0.94
CA ILE A 373 3.92 -2.05 1.59
C ILE A 373 3.13 -3.23 0.97
N PHE A 374 1.91 -3.00 0.47
CA PHE A 374 1.06 -4.06 -0.07
C PHE A 374 1.49 -4.58 -1.46
N ALA A 375 2.46 -3.95 -2.13
CA ALA A 375 2.93 -4.42 -3.45
C ALA A 375 3.41 -5.88 -3.42
N GLY A 376 4.24 -6.24 -2.43
CA GLY A 376 4.73 -7.61 -2.24
C GLY A 376 3.66 -8.62 -1.82
N ALA A 377 2.51 -8.18 -1.31
CA ALA A 377 1.37 -9.04 -0.99
C ALA A 377 0.39 -9.18 -2.16
N SER A 378 0.33 -8.19 -3.07
CA SER A 378 -0.52 -8.23 -4.26
C SER A 378 -0.09 -9.32 -5.25
N MET A 379 1.18 -9.74 -5.23
CA MET A 379 1.71 -10.87 -6.01
C MET A 379 1.63 -12.24 -5.30
N SER A 380 0.83 -12.37 -4.22
CA SER A 380 0.78 -13.58 -3.37
C SER A 380 0.54 -14.90 -4.11
N GLY A 381 -0.25 -14.89 -5.19
CA GLY A 381 -0.54 -16.06 -6.02
C GLY A 381 0.66 -16.59 -6.80
N ASP A 382 1.56 -15.69 -7.21
CA ASP A 382 2.71 -16.00 -8.07
C ASP A 382 3.90 -16.51 -7.23
N LEU A 383 3.85 -16.37 -5.90
CA LEU A 383 4.88 -16.84 -4.95
C LEU A 383 4.94 -18.37 -4.80
N LYS A 384 6.14 -18.87 -4.51
CA LYS A 384 6.41 -20.29 -4.17
C LYS A 384 5.96 -20.65 -2.74
N THR A 385 6.12 -19.74 -1.78
CA THR A 385 5.80 -19.95 -0.35
C THR A 385 5.21 -18.69 0.31
N PRO A 386 4.05 -18.19 -0.17
CA PRO A 386 3.50 -16.89 0.24
C PRO A 386 3.44 -16.66 1.75
N SER A 387 2.98 -17.64 2.55
CA SER A 387 2.84 -17.49 4.01
C SER A 387 4.15 -17.31 4.79
N LYS A 388 5.31 -17.61 4.19
CA LYS A 388 6.64 -17.30 4.74
C LYS A 388 7.35 -16.17 3.99
N SER A 389 7.02 -15.98 2.72
CA SER A 389 7.61 -14.97 1.85
C SER A 389 7.04 -13.58 2.12
N ILE A 390 5.72 -13.44 2.32
CA ILE A 390 5.08 -12.14 2.56
C ILE A 390 5.62 -11.50 3.86
N PRO A 391 5.52 -12.12 5.05
CA PRO A 391 5.98 -11.48 6.30
C PRO A 391 7.45 -11.07 6.28
N ARG A 392 8.33 -11.91 5.72
CA ARG A 392 9.76 -11.62 5.66
C ARG A 392 10.07 -10.54 4.64
N GLY A 393 9.50 -10.62 3.44
CA GLY A 393 9.78 -9.68 2.36
C GLY A 393 9.29 -8.26 2.66
N THR A 394 8.10 -8.12 3.26
CA THR A 394 7.57 -6.80 3.62
C THR A 394 8.31 -6.19 4.82
N LEU A 395 8.60 -6.94 5.88
CA LEU A 395 9.35 -6.43 7.03
C LEU A 395 10.79 -6.04 6.68
N TYR A 396 11.50 -6.85 5.88
CA TYR A 396 12.84 -6.45 5.41
C TYR A 396 12.77 -5.24 4.47
N GLY A 397 11.77 -5.16 3.58
CA GLY A 397 11.58 -4.01 2.71
C GLY A 397 11.36 -2.72 3.50
N LEU A 398 10.40 -2.73 4.43
CA LEU A 398 10.10 -1.61 5.32
C LEU A 398 11.32 -1.16 6.15
N GLY A 399 12.10 -2.12 6.67
CA GLY A 399 13.34 -1.82 7.39
C GLY A 399 14.39 -1.15 6.49
N THR A 400 14.60 -1.66 5.27
CA THR A 400 15.54 -1.08 4.31
C THR A 400 15.12 0.33 3.88
N THR A 401 13.85 0.56 3.54
CA THR A 401 13.41 1.88 3.06
C THR A 401 13.40 2.93 4.17
N PHE A 402 13.09 2.55 5.42
CA PHE A 402 13.22 3.46 6.58
C PHE A 402 14.65 3.98 6.74
N ILE A 403 15.64 3.08 6.65
CA ILE A 403 17.07 3.42 6.77
C ILE A 403 17.49 4.32 5.60
N LEU A 404 17.13 3.98 4.36
CA LEU A 404 17.48 4.78 3.18
C LEU A 404 16.89 6.19 3.24
N TYR A 405 15.60 6.32 3.56
CA TYR A 405 14.95 7.62 3.71
C TYR A 405 15.57 8.46 4.84
N SER A 406 15.87 7.84 5.99
CA SER A 406 16.54 8.52 7.09
C SER A 406 17.91 9.07 6.68
N ILE A 407 18.69 8.27 5.93
CA ILE A 407 20.01 8.68 5.42
C ILE A 407 19.90 9.80 4.38
N VAL A 408 18.96 9.72 3.43
CA VAL A 408 18.74 10.74 2.39
C VAL A 408 18.31 12.08 3.02
N ILE A 409 17.36 12.04 3.96
CA ILE A 409 16.87 13.22 4.70
C ILE A 409 18.01 13.88 5.51
N LEU A 410 18.82 13.09 6.22
CA LEU A 410 19.98 13.59 6.96
C LEU A 410 21.01 14.21 6.00
N ALA A 411 21.34 13.54 4.90
CA ALA A 411 22.30 14.04 3.91
C ALA A 411 21.91 15.44 3.39
N MET A 412 20.66 15.62 2.94
CA MET A 412 20.16 16.93 2.50
C MET A 412 20.22 17.99 3.59
N ALA A 413 19.87 17.64 4.83
CA ALA A 413 19.87 18.58 5.95
C ALA A 413 21.27 19.08 6.30
N PHE A 414 22.32 18.27 6.08
CA PHE A 414 23.72 18.66 6.25
C PHE A 414 24.30 19.46 5.08
N THR A 415 23.80 19.30 3.85
CA THR A 415 24.49 19.80 2.64
C THR A 415 23.84 20.99 1.92
N THR A 416 22.52 21.15 2.01
CA THR A 416 21.78 22.12 1.20
C THR A 416 21.08 23.16 2.07
N LYS A 417 21.16 24.44 1.71
CA LYS A 417 20.45 25.50 2.46
C LYS A 417 18.94 25.45 2.29
N ARG A 418 18.26 25.93 3.33
CA ARG A 418 16.79 25.97 3.41
C ARG A 418 16.09 26.74 2.28
N SER A 419 16.72 27.79 1.77
CA SER A 419 16.25 28.55 0.59
C SER A 419 16.03 27.63 -0.60
N SER A 420 17.07 26.91 -0.99
CA SER A 420 17.08 26.00 -2.15
C SER A 420 16.13 24.83 -2.00
N LEU A 421 16.01 24.28 -0.78
CA LEU A 421 15.06 23.20 -0.46
C LEU A 421 13.59 23.60 -0.70
N ILE A 422 13.24 24.89 -0.53
CA ILE A 422 11.89 25.41 -0.71
C ILE A 422 11.64 25.90 -2.15
N VAL A 423 12.66 26.44 -2.81
CA VAL A 423 12.55 27.06 -4.15
C VAL A 423 12.65 26.03 -5.29
N ASN A 424 13.52 25.02 -5.18
CA ASN A 424 13.77 24.07 -6.27
C ASN A 424 13.25 22.66 -5.91
N ALA A 425 12.21 22.21 -6.63
CA ALA A 425 11.64 20.87 -6.46
C ALA A 425 12.56 19.72 -6.94
N ASN A 426 13.53 20.03 -7.80
CA ASN A 426 14.51 19.12 -8.38
C ASN A 426 15.85 19.11 -7.61
N VAL A 427 15.89 19.69 -6.41
CA VAL A 427 17.12 19.94 -5.64
C VAL A 427 17.94 18.67 -5.36
N ILE A 428 17.32 17.49 -5.26
CA ILE A 428 18.02 16.21 -5.08
C ILE A 428 18.81 15.81 -6.33
N GLN A 429 18.29 16.11 -7.53
CA GLN A 429 18.99 15.85 -8.79
C GLN A 429 20.13 16.84 -8.98
N ASP A 430 19.86 18.14 -8.78
CA ASP A 430 20.78 19.23 -9.09
C ASP A 430 21.96 19.35 -8.09
N THR A 431 21.89 18.71 -6.91
CA THR A 431 23.02 18.63 -5.95
C THR A 431 23.75 17.28 -5.94
N ASN A 432 23.42 16.36 -6.85
CA ASN A 432 24.08 15.07 -6.96
C ASN A 432 25.32 15.12 -7.89
N VAL A 433 26.32 14.26 -7.65
CA VAL A 433 27.50 14.07 -8.55
C VAL A 433 27.08 13.84 -10.01
N SER A 434 25.92 13.20 -10.24
CA SER A 434 25.33 13.07 -11.56
C SER A 434 23.81 13.08 -11.47
N GLY A 435 23.18 14.10 -12.07
CA GLY A 435 21.73 14.16 -12.22
C GLY A 435 21.16 13.03 -13.07
N LEU A 436 21.93 12.50 -14.05
CA LEU A 436 21.52 11.34 -14.87
C LEU A 436 21.29 10.08 -14.03
N ILE A 437 22.03 9.90 -12.93
CA ILE A 437 21.86 8.76 -12.03
C ILE A 437 20.56 8.90 -11.22
N ILE A 438 20.24 10.12 -10.78
CA ILE A 438 18.99 10.42 -10.06
C ILE A 438 17.78 10.27 -10.99
N LEU A 439 17.83 10.88 -12.17
CA LEU A 439 16.80 10.75 -13.22
C LEU A 439 16.54 9.27 -13.58
N ALA A 440 17.58 8.45 -13.72
CA ALA A 440 17.42 7.01 -13.96
C ALA A 440 16.70 6.29 -12.80
N GLY A 441 16.94 6.71 -11.55
CA GLY A 441 16.23 6.23 -10.36
C GLY A 441 14.77 6.67 -10.30
N GLU A 442 14.49 7.94 -10.57
CA GLU A 442 13.13 8.50 -10.66
C GLU A 442 12.29 7.77 -11.71
N LEU A 443 12.84 7.62 -12.92
CA LEU A 443 12.22 6.88 -14.01
C LEU A 443 11.97 5.41 -13.61
N ALA A 444 12.95 4.74 -12.99
CA ALA A 444 12.82 3.35 -12.56
C ALA A 444 11.74 3.17 -11.47
N SER A 445 11.66 4.09 -10.51
CA SER A 445 10.67 4.07 -9.41
C SER A 445 9.24 4.29 -9.91
N ALA A 446 9.00 5.36 -10.68
CA ALA A 446 7.65 5.70 -11.11
C ALA A 446 7.12 4.79 -12.23
N LEU A 447 7.96 4.34 -13.17
CA LEU A 447 7.55 3.32 -14.16
C LEU A 447 7.18 2.00 -13.48
N PHE A 448 7.96 1.57 -12.47
CA PHE A 448 7.62 0.39 -11.69
C PHE A 448 6.30 0.58 -10.94
N SER A 449 6.15 1.68 -10.20
CA SER A 449 5.00 1.92 -9.32
C SER A 449 3.70 2.09 -10.13
N THR A 450 3.78 2.68 -11.33
CA THR A 450 2.65 2.77 -12.27
C THR A 450 2.26 1.38 -12.80
N LEU A 451 3.22 0.58 -13.28
CA LEU A 451 2.95 -0.78 -13.80
C LEU A 451 2.42 -1.71 -12.70
N MET A 452 3.06 -1.70 -11.52
CA MET A 452 2.65 -2.45 -10.33
C MET A 452 1.26 -2.01 -9.85
N GLY A 453 0.94 -0.71 -9.94
CA GLY A 453 -0.37 -0.15 -9.67
C GLY A 453 -1.46 -0.70 -10.60
N VAL A 454 -1.23 -0.66 -11.93
CA VAL A 454 -2.18 -1.22 -12.92
C VAL A 454 -2.41 -2.72 -12.67
N ILE A 455 -1.36 -3.53 -12.61
CA ILE A 455 -1.51 -5.00 -12.51
C ILE A 455 -1.99 -5.44 -11.11
N GLY A 456 -1.59 -4.74 -10.05
CA GLY A 456 -2.03 -4.98 -8.68
C GLY A 456 -3.52 -4.68 -8.51
N SER A 457 -3.98 -3.51 -8.96
CA SER A 457 -5.40 -3.13 -8.93
C SER A 457 -6.25 -4.08 -9.77
N ALA A 458 -5.76 -4.49 -10.94
CA ALA A 458 -6.49 -5.38 -11.82
C ALA A 458 -6.65 -6.81 -11.23
N LYS A 459 -5.58 -7.39 -10.66
CA LYS A 459 -5.65 -8.70 -9.96
C LYS A 459 -6.51 -8.63 -8.68
N LEU A 460 -6.52 -7.48 -8.00
CA LEU A 460 -7.42 -7.19 -6.87
C LEU A 460 -8.90 -7.16 -7.29
N LEU A 461 -9.23 -6.38 -8.32
CA LEU A 461 -10.61 -6.27 -8.84
C LEU A 461 -11.12 -7.61 -9.37
N GLN A 462 -10.27 -8.40 -10.05
CA GLN A 462 -10.62 -9.74 -10.51
C GLN A 462 -11.02 -10.66 -9.33
N ALA A 463 -10.30 -10.58 -8.20
CA ALA A 463 -10.60 -11.37 -7.01
C ALA A 463 -11.91 -10.92 -6.32
N LEU A 464 -12.14 -9.62 -6.19
CA LEU A 464 -13.41 -9.04 -5.71
C LEU A 464 -14.61 -9.48 -6.58
N ALA A 465 -14.44 -9.41 -7.89
CA ALA A 465 -15.46 -9.84 -8.86
C ALA A 465 -15.77 -11.34 -8.76
N ARG A 466 -14.75 -12.18 -8.54
CA ARG A 466 -14.90 -13.64 -8.40
C ARG A 466 -15.73 -14.04 -7.18
N ASP A 467 -15.62 -13.29 -6.08
CA ASP A 467 -16.43 -13.48 -4.88
C ASP A 467 -17.87 -12.90 -4.98
N ASN A 468 -18.23 -12.25 -6.10
CA ASN A 468 -19.55 -11.64 -6.38
C ASN A 468 -19.97 -10.50 -5.44
N LEU A 469 -19.04 -9.88 -4.71
CA LEU A 469 -19.38 -8.90 -3.66
C LEU A 469 -19.91 -7.56 -4.19
N LEU A 470 -19.64 -7.24 -5.46
CA LEU A 470 -20.09 -6.01 -6.11
C LEU A 470 -21.13 -6.31 -7.21
N PRO A 471 -22.31 -5.68 -7.22
CA PRO A 471 -23.29 -5.86 -8.29
C PRO A 471 -22.70 -5.41 -9.64
N GLY A 472 -23.03 -6.13 -10.71
CA GLY A 472 -22.50 -5.87 -12.06
C GLY A 472 -21.03 -6.26 -12.29
N SER A 473 -20.25 -6.61 -11.25
CA SER A 473 -18.81 -6.91 -11.38
C SER A 473 -18.47 -8.21 -12.14
N SER A 474 -19.45 -9.00 -12.54
CA SER A 474 -19.29 -10.33 -13.16
C SER A 474 -18.39 -10.34 -14.39
N ILE A 475 -18.33 -9.23 -15.15
CA ILE A 475 -17.48 -9.04 -16.34
C ILE A 475 -15.99 -9.09 -15.96
N PHE A 476 -15.60 -8.55 -14.81
CA PHE A 476 -14.20 -8.45 -14.37
C PHE A 476 -13.63 -9.76 -13.80
N LYS A 477 -14.44 -10.83 -13.71
CA LYS A 477 -13.98 -12.18 -13.31
C LYS A 477 -12.99 -12.81 -14.32
N GLN A 478 -13.02 -12.35 -15.56
CA GLN A 478 -12.27 -12.89 -16.69
C GLN A 478 -10.78 -13.05 -16.35
N GLY A 479 -10.20 -14.16 -16.77
CA GLY A 479 -8.75 -14.37 -16.83
C GLY A 479 -8.35 -14.79 -18.24
N SER A 480 -7.16 -14.40 -18.68
CA SER A 480 -6.56 -14.87 -19.93
C SER A 480 -6.28 -16.38 -19.85
N PRO A 481 -6.58 -17.18 -20.90
CA PRO A 481 -6.56 -18.65 -20.81
C PRO A 481 -5.22 -19.26 -20.38
N ASP A 482 -4.09 -18.62 -20.70
CA ASP A 482 -2.75 -19.16 -20.42
C ASP A 482 -2.19 -18.81 -19.04
N LYS A 483 -2.61 -17.65 -18.47
CA LYS A 483 -1.97 -17.03 -17.29
C LYS A 483 -2.94 -16.46 -16.26
N ASP A 484 -4.26 -16.59 -16.48
CA ASP A 484 -5.33 -16.03 -15.65
C ASP A 484 -5.34 -14.48 -15.55
N GLU A 485 -4.56 -13.77 -16.39
CA GLU A 485 -4.40 -12.31 -16.32
C GLU A 485 -5.70 -11.54 -16.69
N PRO A 486 -6.13 -10.53 -15.91
CA PRO A 486 -7.49 -9.98 -16.01
C PRO A 486 -7.65 -8.79 -16.98
N THR A 487 -7.71 -9.07 -18.28
CA THR A 487 -7.80 -8.05 -19.35
C THR A 487 -8.85 -6.95 -19.11
N TYR A 488 -10.09 -7.30 -18.74
CA TYR A 488 -11.14 -6.28 -18.52
C TYR A 488 -10.91 -5.44 -17.26
N ALA A 489 -10.28 -6.00 -16.21
CA ALA A 489 -9.94 -5.24 -15.00
C ALA A 489 -8.75 -4.31 -15.24
N ILE A 490 -7.79 -4.71 -16.10
CA ILE A 490 -6.70 -3.85 -16.57
C ILE A 490 -7.29 -2.64 -17.33
N ILE A 491 -8.24 -2.86 -18.23
CA ILE A 491 -8.91 -1.78 -19.00
C ILE A 491 -9.70 -0.84 -18.08
N LEU A 492 -10.45 -1.35 -17.10
CA LEU A 492 -11.15 -0.47 -16.15
C LEU A 492 -10.17 0.35 -15.30
N THR A 493 -9.09 -0.27 -14.82
CA THR A 493 -8.06 0.40 -14.02
C THR A 493 -7.35 1.48 -14.82
N TYR A 494 -7.07 1.23 -16.10
CA TYR A 494 -6.57 2.24 -17.03
C TYR A 494 -7.54 3.43 -17.11
N LEU A 495 -8.83 3.18 -17.40
CA LEU A 495 -9.84 4.25 -17.53
C LEU A 495 -10.02 5.08 -16.25
N ILE A 496 -9.98 4.46 -15.07
CA ILE A 496 -10.09 5.19 -13.80
C ILE A 496 -8.80 5.98 -13.51
N SER A 497 -7.61 5.38 -13.68
CA SER A 497 -6.32 6.08 -13.51
C SER A 497 -6.23 7.29 -14.44
N GLN A 498 -6.66 7.11 -15.69
CA GLN A 498 -6.72 8.14 -16.72
C GLN A 498 -7.59 9.33 -16.31
N ILE A 499 -8.69 9.13 -15.57
CA ILE A 499 -9.50 10.23 -15.01
C ILE A 499 -8.78 10.89 -13.83
N MET A 500 -8.16 10.10 -12.94
CA MET A 500 -7.44 10.65 -11.77
C MET A 500 -6.25 11.54 -12.16
N MET A 501 -5.61 11.27 -13.31
CA MET A 501 -4.51 12.06 -13.88
C MET A 501 -4.89 13.51 -14.29
N LEU A 502 -6.15 13.92 -14.11
CA LEU A 502 -6.58 15.32 -14.23
C LEU A 502 -6.30 16.16 -12.95
N CYS A 503 -5.99 15.52 -11.83
CA CYS A 503 -5.72 16.18 -10.55
C CYS A 503 -4.22 16.48 -10.34
N ASP A 504 -3.89 17.55 -9.61
CA ASP A 504 -2.50 17.88 -9.26
C ASP A 504 -1.85 16.81 -8.39
N LEU A 505 -0.52 16.64 -8.50
CA LEU A 505 0.25 15.65 -7.77
C LEU A 505 0.06 15.71 -6.23
N ASN A 506 -0.09 16.92 -5.67
CA ASN A 506 -0.33 17.09 -4.22
C ASN A 506 -1.78 16.73 -3.80
N GLN A 507 -2.75 16.92 -4.69
CA GLN A 507 -4.14 16.49 -4.46
C GLN A 507 -4.21 14.96 -4.52
N LEU A 508 -3.58 14.36 -5.53
CA LEU A 508 -3.45 12.90 -5.66
C LEU A 508 -2.75 12.27 -4.45
N ALA A 509 -1.64 12.84 -3.96
CA ALA A 509 -0.99 12.38 -2.73
C ALA A 509 -1.95 12.41 -1.51
N SER A 510 -2.75 13.47 -1.40
CA SER A 510 -3.76 13.60 -0.33
C SER A 510 -4.86 12.53 -0.44
N PHE A 511 -5.38 12.26 -1.64
CA PHE A 511 -6.39 11.22 -1.86
C PHE A 511 -5.84 9.79 -1.69
N VAL A 512 -4.58 9.54 -2.07
CA VAL A 512 -3.89 8.27 -1.77
C VAL A 512 -3.76 8.09 -0.26
N THR A 513 -3.41 9.14 0.49
CA THR A 513 -3.37 9.08 1.96
C THR A 513 -4.74 8.73 2.55
N MET A 514 -5.82 9.37 2.09
CA MET A 514 -7.19 9.09 2.55
C MET A 514 -7.71 7.67 2.23
N THR A 515 -7.04 6.92 1.34
CA THR A 515 -7.45 5.56 0.93
C THR A 515 -6.49 4.46 1.39
N TYR A 516 -5.38 4.83 2.06
CA TYR A 516 -4.40 3.90 2.64
C TYR A 516 -4.37 3.91 4.18
N LEU A 517 -5.02 4.90 4.80
CA LEU A 517 -5.30 4.98 6.25
C LEU A 517 -6.62 4.27 6.59
#